data_AF-A0AAV8DTC5-F1
#
_entry.id   AF-A0AAV8DTC5-F1
#
_cell.length_a   1.000
_cell.length_b   1.000
_cell.length_c   1.000
_cell.angle_alpha   90.00
_cell.angle_beta   90.00
_cell.angle_gamma   90.00
#
_symmetry.space_group_name_H-M   'P 1'
#
loop_
_entity.id
_entity.type
_entity.pdbx_description
1 polymer ?
#
loop_
_entity_poly.entity_id
_entity_poly.type
_entity_poly.pdbx_seq_one_letter_code
_entity_poly.pdbx_strand_id
1 'polypeptide(L)'
;MAKAGVTRTSLLVLLVVLFVKFCASDTGILNRKAAAGGRAVSEDGRYVIVFHAGGVFTMVHVFRFDENANLLKINGSLEVFHQAQKTISSYAEDPAAILSFVAPLLEKAIYAVPTNLQPETPVIFGAYDELYLLGEEKYEKILDVVRGLFSESPLLYKAEWVNILPAATQGAYLWESINYLMGNVGGDYSKTVAVLNQESASVQMAYAVSAKAAANAPKFPGGEEYITAHHIQSNNYYLYSHGYFPFGAYSVRTAILKYTNDSYTYCVTNGYNVQYNYYGEMYNVRAAPSGSSYEKCRANVLQALHLDATCYVENCTFDGAWNGGGGAGLEKIYLTNGFQNTGADVGITTHSKPSTDLRLLEYEKFAKVACGASTFEDAHNLFPSVPLFDLPYLCMDLVYVYTVLVDGFGIDPTKLVTAADSVPYGDSSMRIQWALGLALELISSNHTKMQDITNVFAPSRTFVQIV
;
A
#
# COMPACT_ATOMS: atom_id res chain seq x y z
N MET A 1 -25.00 11.10 77.34
CA MET A 1 -24.11 9.92 77.22
C MET A 1 -23.17 10.22 76.04
N ALA A 2 -22.19 11.11 76.22
CA ALA A 2 -20.78 10.83 76.57
C ALA A 2 -20.05 10.01 75.49
N LYS A 3 -18.93 10.40 74.87
CA LYS A 3 -18.03 11.59 74.82
C LYS A 3 -17.06 11.28 73.62
N ALA A 4 -16.85 12.13 72.61
CA ALA A 4 -15.94 13.30 72.52
C ALA A 4 -14.43 12.99 72.31
N GLY A 5 -13.80 13.71 71.35
CA GLY A 5 -12.34 13.96 71.21
C GLY A 5 -11.82 13.83 69.76
N VAL A 6 -11.68 14.87 68.90
CA VAL A 6 -10.75 16.03 68.88
C VAL A 6 -9.28 15.53 68.70
N THR A 7 -8.41 15.90 67.73
CA THR A 7 -8.10 17.17 67.03
C THR A 7 -7.13 16.92 65.84
N ARG A 8 -7.08 17.86 64.89
CA ARG A 8 -5.98 18.05 63.89
C ARG A 8 -4.68 18.55 64.55
N THR A 9 -3.50 18.15 64.02
CA THR A 9 -2.33 19.05 63.85
C THR A 9 -1.27 18.44 62.92
N SER A 10 -0.53 19.34 62.27
CA SER A 10 0.31 19.16 61.08
C SER A 10 1.77 18.74 61.35
N LEU A 11 2.46 18.37 60.25
CA LEU A 11 3.89 18.58 59.94
C LEU A 11 4.92 17.55 60.47
N LEU A 12 5.55 16.78 59.57
CA LEU A 12 6.99 16.90 59.26
C LEU A 12 7.42 16.00 58.09
N VAL A 13 8.25 16.58 57.22
CA VAL A 13 9.01 15.97 56.11
C VAL A 13 10.27 15.31 56.65
N LEU A 14 10.68 14.13 56.14
CA LEU A 14 12.07 13.69 56.20
C LEU A 14 12.45 12.81 55.00
N LEU A 15 13.43 13.30 54.22
CA LEU A 15 14.19 12.57 53.19
C LEU A 15 15.10 11.51 53.83
N VAL A 16 15.31 10.38 53.16
CA VAL A 16 16.43 9.46 53.43
C VAL A 16 17.17 9.17 52.12
N VAL A 17 18.44 9.58 52.08
CA VAL A 17 19.45 9.26 51.06
C VAL A 17 20.27 8.08 51.57
N LEU A 18 20.48 7.05 50.74
CA LEU A 18 21.42 5.96 51.04
C LEU A 18 22.49 5.89 49.95
N PHE A 19 23.70 6.27 50.34
CA PHE A 19 24.96 6.02 49.65
C PHE A 19 25.52 4.67 50.11
N VAL A 20 25.93 3.79 49.17
CA VAL A 20 26.92 2.75 49.44
C VAL A 20 27.90 2.69 48.27
N LYS A 21 29.16 3.03 48.54
CA LYS A 21 30.35 2.73 47.73
C LYS A 21 30.94 1.41 48.24
N PHE A 22 31.34 0.52 47.33
CA PHE A 22 32.40 -0.45 47.59
C PHE A 22 33.29 -0.59 46.35
N CYS A 23 34.61 -0.57 46.57
CA CYS A 23 35.66 -0.68 45.55
C CYS A 23 36.09 -2.13 45.33
N ALA A 24 36.32 -2.44 44.05
CA ALA A 24 37.35 -3.27 43.39
C ALA A 24 38.00 -4.49 44.09
N SER A 25 38.04 -5.60 43.36
CA SER A 25 39.26 -6.41 43.21
C SER A 25 39.38 -6.93 41.77
N ASP A 26 40.54 -6.66 41.16
CA ASP A 26 40.97 -7.04 39.81
C ASP A 26 41.51 -8.48 39.77
N THR A 27 41.25 -9.22 38.69
CA THR A 27 42.22 -10.14 38.08
C THR A 27 42.02 -10.25 36.56
N GLY A 28 43.01 -9.75 35.79
CA GLY A 28 43.63 -10.52 34.70
C GLY A 28 42.98 -10.58 33.31
N ILE A 29 43.14 -9.50 32.53
CA ILE A 29 43.68 -9.42 31.16
C ILE A 29 43.48 -10.61 30.19
N LEU A 30 42.73 -10.36 29.10
CA LEU A 30 43.13 -10.76 27.74
C LEU A 30 42.68 -9.71 26.71
N ASN A 31 43.68 -9.03 26.15
CA ASN A 31 43.58 -8.00 25.11
C ASN A 31 42.87 -8.49 23.85
N ARG A 32 41.84 -7.75 23.40
CA ARG A 32 41.66 -7.42 21.98
C ARG A 32 41.46 -5.92 21.85
N LYS A 33 42.43 -5.26 21.23
CA LYS A 33 42.35 -3.87 20.77
C LYS A 33 41.15 -3.73 19.83
N ALA A 34 40.06 -3.15 20.31
CA ALA A 34 39.09 -2.53 19.43
C ALA A 34 39.68 -1.18 18.99
N ALA A 35 39.94 -1.05 17.70
CA ALA A 35 40.30 0.23 17.11
C ALA A 35 39.13 1.21 17.32
N ALA A 36 39.44 2.33 17.97
CA ALA A 36 38.56 3.46 18.10
C ALA A 36 38.29 4.06 16.71
N GLY A 37 37.01 4.13 16.35
CA GLY A 37 36.53 4.68 15.09
C GLY A 37 35.02 4.46 14.90
N GLY A 38 34.26 4.33 15.99
CA GLY A 38 32.80 4.34 15.92
C GLY A 38 32.33 5.78 15.97
N ARG A 39 31.82 6.29 14.84
CA ARG A 39 30.98 7.48 14.82
C ARG A 39 29.82 7.19 15.79
N ALA A 40 29.61 8.04 16.79
CA ALA A 40 28.44 7.91 17.65
C ALA A 40 27.21 7.96 16.75
N VAL A 41 26.41 6.89 16.75
CA VAL A 41 25.08 6.89 16.12
C VAL A 41 24.33 8.08 16.71
N SER A 42 23.85 9.02 15.89
CA SER A 42 23.06 10.11 16.44
C SER A 42 21.86 9.52 17.17
N GLU A 43 21.70 9.83 18.47
CA GLU A 43 20.55 9.35 19.26
C GLU A 43 19.22 9.85 18.68
N ASP A 44 19.28 10.88 17.84
CA ASP A 44 18.15 11.62 17.30
C ASP A 44 17.51 10.90 16.09
N GLY A 45 18.26 10.17 15.27
CA GLY A 45 17.74 9.49 14.08
C GLY A 45 17.21 10.44 13.00
N ARG A 46 16.78 9.90 11.85
CA ARG A 46 16.20 10.64 10.72
C ARG A 46 14.72 10.32 10.58
N TYR A 47 13.88 11.33 10.43
CA TYR A 47 12.43 11.17 10.30
C TYR A 47 11.98 11.40 8.86
N VAL A 48 10.89 10.76 8.45
CA VAL A 48 10.19 11.03 7.18
C VAL A 48 8.70 11.00 7.44
N ILE A 49 7.98 11.96 6.88
CA ILE A 49 6.52 12.01 6.91
C ILE A 49 5.99 11.74 5.51
N VAL A 50 5.19 10.67 5.38
CA VAL A 50 4.56 10.30 4.10
C VAL A 50 3.06 10.32 4.26
N PHE A 51 2.42 11.21 3.50
CA PHE A 51 0.98 11.17 3.28
C PHE A 51 0.67 10.30 2.07
N HIS A 52 -0.31 9.43 2.27
CA HIS A 52 -0.89 8.57 1.26
C HIS A 52 -2.36 8.99 1.12
N ALA A 53 -2.78 9.38 -0.09
CA ALA A 53 -4.19 9.66 -0.38
C ALA A 53 -4.75 8.72 -1.48
N GLY A 54 -5.44 7.65 -1.06
CA GLY A 54 -6.10 6.70 -1.94
C GLY A 54 -7.60 6.98 -2.10
N GLY A 55 -8.32 6.18 -2.88
CA GLY A 55 -9.74 6.37 -3.18
C GLY A 55 -10.70 6.20 -2.00
N VAL A 56 -10.26 5.59 -0.91
CA VAL A 56 -11.09 5.33 0.27
C VAL A 56 -10.63 6.11 1.50
N PHE A 57 -9.31 6.20 1.70
CA PHE A 57 -8.72 6.79 2.90
C PHE A 57 -7.56 7.73 2.56
N THR A 58 -7.41 8.76 3.38
CA THR A 58 -6.15 9.52 3.48
C THR A 58 -5.45 9.16 4.78
N MET A 59 -4.17 8.84 4.68
CA MET A 59 -3.33 8.36 5.78
C MET A 59 -2.05 9.20 5.86
N VAL A 60 -1.48 9.28 7.06
CA VAL A 60 -0.15 9.83 7.30
C VAL A 60 0.67 8.85 8.13
N HIS A 61 1.91 8.66 7.69
CA HIS A 61 2.91 7.82 8.32
C HIS A 61 4.09 8.70 8.74
N VAL A 62 4.60 8.46 9.95
CA VAL A 62 5.88 9.01 10.42
C VAL A 62 6.79 7.84 10.72
N PHE A 63 7.91 7.79 9.99
CA PHE A 63 8.95 6.79 10.18
C PHE A 63 10.19 7.45 10.79
N ARG A 64 10.99 6.65 11.50
CA ARG A 64 12.27 7.07 12.07
C ARG A 64 13.33 6.03 11.75
N PHE A 65 14.51 6.45 11.32
CA PHE A 65 15.60 5.56 10.93
C PHE A 65 16.93 5.96 11.55
N ASP A 66 17.85 5.00 11.63
CA ASP A 66 19.26 5.28 11.94
C ASP A 66 20.06 5.72 10.69
N GLU A 67 21.37 5.89 10.86
CA GLU A 67 22.29 6.23 9.76
C GLU A 67 22.38 5.14 8.68
N ASN A 68 22.05 3.90 9.02
CA ASN A 68 22.09 2.74 8.12
C ASN A 68 20.72 2.41 7.51
N ALA A 69 19.74 3.31 7.66
CA ALA A 69 18.36 3.10 7.23
C ALA A 69 17.65 1.92 7.93
N ASN A 70 18.06 1.57 9.16
CA ASN A 70 17.29 0.65 10.01
C ASN A 70 16.14 1.39 10.67
N LEU A 71 14.94 0.83 10.62
CA LEU A 71 13.73 1.40 11.18
C LEU A 71 13.81 1.36 12.71
N LEU A 72 13.61 2.53 13.32
CA LEU A 72 13.65 2.77 14.76
C LEU A 72 12.24 3.01 15.30
N LYS A 73 12.00 2.62 16.55
CA LYS A 73 10.71 2.86 17.21
C LYS A 73 10.52 4.34 17.58
N ILE A 74 9.31 4.86 17.40
CA ILE A 74 8.80 6.13 17.92
C ILE A 74 7.81 5.80 19.03
N ASN A 75 8.11 6.17 20.28
CA ASN A 75 7.27 5.87 21.44
C ASN A 75 6.84 4.38 21.56
N GLY A 76 7.73 3.46 21.18
CA GLY A 76 7.50 2.01 21.24
C GLY A 76 6.86 1.39 19.98
N SER A 77 6.42 2.20 19.01
CA SER A 77 5.84 1.74 17.75
C SER A 77 6.81 1.91 16.58
N LEU A 78 6.74 1.06 15.55
CA LEU A 78 7.58 1.17 14.34
C LEU A 78 7.24 2.39 13.47
N GLU A 79 6.03 2.92 13.61
CA GLU A 79 5.56 4.12 12.92
C GLU A 79 4.57 4.89 13.82
N VAL A 80 4.41 6.19 13.55
CA VAL A 80 3.21 6.92 13.96
C VAL A 80 2.26 6.96 12.77
N PHE A 81 1.09 6.35 12.93
CA PHE A 81 0.11 6.19 11.86
C PHE A 81 -1.22 6.84 12.24
N HIS A 82 -1.75 7.65 11.32
CA HIS A 82 -3.11 8.18 11.43
C HIS A 82 -3.85 8.04 10.11
N GLN A 83 -5.07 7.53 10.19
CA GLN A 83 -5.99 7.37 9.06
C GLN A 83 -7.23 8.23 9.27
N ALA A 84 -7.62 8.98 8.25
CA ALA A 84 -8.90 9.66 8.21
C ALA A 84 -10.01 8.72 7.74
N GLN A 85 -11.24 8.96 8.17
CA GLN A 85 -12.40 8.13 7.82
C GLN A 85 -12.91 8.33 6.38
N LYS A 86 -12.44 9.38 5.70
CA LYS A 86 -12.80 9.71 4.32
C LYS A 86 -11.53 9.89 3.47
N THR A 87 -11.70 9.91 2.16
CA THR A 87 -10.65 10.28 1.22
C THR A 87 -10.69 11.78 0.90
N ILE A 88 -9.53 12.35 0.60
CA ILE A 88 -9.39 13.74 0.17
C ILE A 88 -10.23 14.07 -1.07
N SER A 89 -10.47 13.11 -1.97
CA SER A 89 -11.27 13.31 -3.19
C SER A 89 -12.73 13.67 -2.89
N SER A 90 -13.25 13.31 -1.72
CA SER A 90 -14.60 13.68 -1.27
C SER A 90 -14.77 15.20 -1.04
N TYR A 91 -13.66 15.95 -1.00
CA TYR A 91 -13.64 17.39 -0.73
C TYR A 91 -13.21 18.21 -1.95
N ALA A 92 -13.11 17.60 -3.14
CA ALA A 92 -12.57 18.22 -4.35
C ALA A 92 -13.21 19.58 -4.73
N GLU A 93 -14.47 19.79 -4.34
CA GLU A 93 -15.22 21.02 -4.63
C GLU A 93 -14.86 22.19 -3.68
N ASP A 94 -14.39 21.91 -2.46
CA ASP A 94 -14.22 22.89 -1.38
C ASP A 94 -12.77 22.92 -0.84
N PRO A 95 -11.96 23.92 -1.22
CA PRO A 95 -10.58 24.03 -0.76
C PRO A 95 -10.46 24.30 0.75
N ALA A 96 -11.45 24.95 1.38
CA ALA A 96 -11.46 25.13 2.82
C ALA A 96 -11.72 23.80 3.55
N ALA A 97 -12.56 22.93 2.97
CA ALA A 97 -12.78 21.59 3.47
C ALA A 97 -11.55 20.68 3.30
N ILE A 98 -10.83 20.79 2.17
CA ILE A 98 -9.55 20.08 1.96
C ILE A 98 -8.54 20.49 3.03
N LEU A 99 -8.36 21.79 3.27
CA LEU A 99 -7.47 22.31 4.29
C LEU A 99 -7.83 21.79 5.69
N SER A 100 -9.11 21.91 6.07
CA SER A 100 -9.63 21.47 7.36
C SER A 100 -9.50 19.96 7.57
N PHE A 101 -9.45 19.20 6.48
CA PHE A 101 -9.28 17.74 6.49
C PHE A 101 -7.82 17.32 6.66
N VAL A 102 -6.88 17.98 5.96
CA VAL A 102 -5.45 17.59 5.97
C VAL A 102 -4.69 18.18 7.16
N ALA A 103 -5.01 19.41 7.58
CA ALA A 103 -4.28 20.09 8.66
C ALA A 103 -4.19 19.28 9.97
N PRO A 104 -5.27 18.65 10.48
CA PRO A 104 -5.18 17.84 11.70
C PRO A 104 -4.29 16.60 11.59
N LEU A 105 -4.13 16.03 10.38
CA LEU A 105 -3.21 14.92 10.14
C LEU A 105 -1.76 15.42 10.15
N LEU A 106 -1.51 16.58 9.54
CA LEU A 106 -0.20 17.22 9.52
C LEU A 106 0.27 17.63 10.91
N GLU A 107 -0.61 18.22 11.71
CA GLU A 107 -0.31 18.59 13.11
C GLU A 107 0.13 17.38 13.94
N LYS A 108 -0.57 16.25 13.81
CA LYS A 108 -0.20 15.00 14.50
C LYS A 108 1.15 14.46 14.05
N ALA A 109 1.45 14.54 12.74
CA ALA A 109 2.72 14.12 12.20
C ALA A 109 3.88 15.01 12.69
N ILE A 110 3.69 16.34 12.68
CA ILE A 110 4.67 17.31 13.23
C ILE A 110 4.93 17.02 14.72
N TYR A 111 3.89 16.74 15.50
CA TYR A 111 4.01 16.45 16.93
C TYR A 111 4.85 15.19 17.23
N ALA A 112 4.91 14.24 16.30
CA ALA A 112 5.74 13.04 16.45
C ALA A 112 7.24 13.29 16.25
N VAL A 113 7.61 14.45 15.69
CA VAL A 113 8.99 14.79 15.32
C VAL A 113 9.57 15.83 16.30
N PRO A 114 10.73 15.59 16.92
CA PRO A 114 11.41 16.56 17.77
C PRO A 114 11.61 17.90 17.07
N THR A 115 11.34 19.02 17.75
CA THR A 115 11.35 20.37 17.16
C THR A 115 12.65 20.72 16.44
N ASN A 116 13.79 20.26 16.96
CA ASN A 116 15.10 20.48 16.35
C ASN A 116 15.34 19.70 15.05
N LEU A 117 14.55 18.63 14.80
CA LEU A 117 14.66 17.78 13.60
C LEU A 117 13.60 18.10 12.55
N GLN A 118 12.56 18.88 12.89
CA GLN A 118 11.50 19.25 11.96
C GLN A 118 12.03 19.90 10.67
N PRO A 119 12.96 20.88 10.70
CA PRO A 119 13.47 21.52 9.48
C PRO A 119 14.22 20.59 8.52
N GLU A 120 14.66 19.42 8.99
CA GLU A 120 15.35 18.41 8.20
C GLU A 120 14.45 17.22 7.82
N THR A 121 13.23 17.17 8.36
CA THR A 121 12.29 16.06 8.17
C THR A 121 11.46 16.29 6.91
N PRO A 122 11.66 15.49 5.83
CA PRO A 122 10.89 15.64 4.62
C PRO A 122 9.42 15.27 4.83
N VAL A 123 8.52 16.07 4.25
CA VAL A 123 7.08 15.80 4.16
C VAL A 123 6.66 15.63 2.71
N ILE A 124 6.05 14.49 2.43
CA ILE A 124 5.68 14.06 1.08
C ILE A 124 4.20 13.73 1.06
N PHE A 125 3.53 14.04 -0.04
CA PHE A 125 2.15 13.66 -0.30
C PHE A 125 2.05 12.95 -1.65
N GLY A 126 1.78 11.64 -1.58
CA GLY A 126 1.47 10.82 -2.75
C GLY A 126 -0.01 10.51 -2.82
N ALA A 127 -0.71 11.11 -3.78
CA ALA A 127 -2.06 10.68 -4.16
C ALA A 127 -2.02 9.50 -5.12
N TYR A 128 -3.06 8.67 -5.14
CA TYR A 128 -3.21 7.61 -6.13
C TYR A 128 -3.66 8.16 -7.48
N ASP A 129 -3.33 7.44 -8.55
CA ASP A 129 -3.74 7.75 -9.93
C ASP A 129 -5.25 7.96 -10.09
N GLU A 130 -6.04 7.39 -9.18
CA GLU A 130 -7.48 7.63 -9.06
C GLU A 130 -7.87 9.10 -8.98
N LEU A 131 -6.98 9.96 -8.48
CA LEU A 131 -7.25 11.39 -8.40
C LEU A 131 -7.40 12.01 -9.79
N TYR A 132 -6.77 11.44 -10.83
CA TYR A 132 -6.95 11.88 -12.23
C TYR A 132 -8.41 11.80 -12.70
N LEU A 133 -9.20 10.87 -12.14
CA LEU A 133 -10.62 10.71 -12.48
C LEU A 133 -11.49 11.91 -12.07
N LEU A 134 -10.99 12.80 -11.21
CA LEU A 134 -11.70 14.03 -10.86
C LEU A 134 -11.62 15.11 -11.97
N GLY A 135 -10.68 14.95 -12.91
CA GLY A 135 -10.31 15.96 -13.90
C GLY A 135 -9.25 16.94 -13.37
N GLU A 136 -8.44 17.48 -14.29
CA GLU A 136 -7.25 18.32 -14.03
C GLU A 136 -7.50 19.47 -13.07
N GLU A 137 -8.54 20.25 -13.33
CA GLU A 137 -8.91 21.38 -12.48
C GLU A 137 -9.11 20.98 -11.02
N LYS A 138 -9.79 19.85 -10.77
CA LYS A 138 -10.14 19.41 -9.42
C LYS A 138 -8.97 18.80 -8.68
N TYR A 139 -8.19 17.94 -9.35
CA TYR A 139 -7.06 17.31 -8.67
C TYR A 139 -5.92 18.31 -8.42
N GLU A 140 -5.62 19.23 -9.35
CA GLU A 140 -4.59 20.25 -9.11
C GLU A 140 -5.00 21.20 -7.98
N LYS A 141 -6.28 21.56 -7.91
CA LYS A 141 -6.81 22.35 -6.77
C LYS A 141 -6.59 21.63 -5.43
N ILE A 142 -6.75 20.31 -5.38
CA ILE A 142 -6.44 19.52 -4.17
C ILE A 142 -4.95 19.60 -3.86
N LEU A 143 -4.10 19.33 -4.84
CA LEU A 143 -2.64 19.34 -4.66
C LEU A 143 -2.14 20.73 -4.24
N ASP A 144 -2.68 21.81 -4.81
CA ASP A 144 -2.33 23.19 -4.47
C ASP A 144 -2.66 23.56 -3.03
N VAL A 145 -3.81 23.13 -2.51
CA VAL A 145 -4.16 23.33 -1.09
C VAL A 145 -3.16 22.60 -0.19
N VAL A 146 -2.79 21.37 -0.54
CA VAL A 146 -1.80 20.59 0.22
C VAL A 146 -0.41 21.22 0.14
N ARG A 147 0.02 21.68 -1.05
CA ARG A 147 1.27 22.41 -1.27
C ARG A 147 1.35 23.66 -0.40
N GLY A 148 0.26 24.45 -0.37
CA GLY A 148 0.15 25.63 0.49
C GLY A 148 0.33 25.28 1.96
N LEU A 149 -0.46 24.30 2.45
CA LEU A 149 -0.39 23.85 3.83
C LEU A 149 1.01 23.34 4.23
N PHE A 150 1.66 22.57 3.38
CA PHE A 150 3.00 22.02 3.68
C PHE A 150 4.07 23.11 3.65
N SER A 151 3.94 24.10 2.77
CA SER A 151 4.88 25.23 2.68
C SER A 151 4.89 26.13 3.92
N GLU A 152 3.81 26.14 4.68
CA GLU A 152 3.67 26.91 5.94
C GLU A 152 4.13 26.11 7.17
N SER A 153 4.44 24.82 6.99
CA SER A 153 4.86 23.92 8.08
C SER A 153 6.35 24.07 8.44
N PRO A 154 6.79 23.64 9.63
CA PRO A 154 8.21 23.67 10.01
C PRO A 154 9.05 22.55 9.37
N LEU A 155 8.45 21.76 8.47
CA LEU A 155 9.06 20.56 7.88
C LEU A 155 9.87 20.90 6.62
N LEU A 156 10.76 19.99 6.23
CA LEU A 156 11.43 20.09 4.93
C LEU A 156 10.41 19.78 3.83
N TYR A 157 10.16 20.76 2.97
CA TYR A 157 9.14 20.67 1.93
C TYR A 157 9.69 21.09 0.57
N LYS A 158 9.18 20.42 -0.48
CA LYS A 158 9.31 20.86 -1.87
C LYS A 158 7.98 20.62 -2.60
N ALA A 159 7.61 21.52 -3.52
CA ALA A 159 6.33 21.45 -4.20
C ALA A 159 6.17 20.19 -5.05
N GLU A 160 7.26 19.71 -5.64
CA GLU A 160 7.31 18.47 -6.42
C GLU A 160 7.07 17.20 -5.58
N TRP A 161 7.12 17.28 -4.24
CA TRP A 161 6.82 16.16 -3.34
C TRP A 161 5.34 16.04 -3.02
N VAL A 162 4.50 16.94 -3.54
CA VAL A 162 3.04 16.88 -3.44
C VAL A 162 2.48 16.65 -4.83
N ASN A 163 2.24 15.37 -5.13
CA ASN A 163 1.82 14.96 -6.46
C ASN A 163 1.09 13.60 -6.45
N ILE A 164 0.56 13.23 -7.60
CA ILE A 164 0.03 11.89 -7.87
C ILE A 164 1.20 10.94 -8.13
N LEU A 165 1.19 9.79 -7.46
CA LEU A 165 2.22 8.76 -7.52
C LEU A 165 1.76 7.66 -8.49
N PRO A 166 2.45 7.42 -9.61
CA PRO A 166 2.06 6.40 -10.58
C PRO A 166 1.93 5.01 -9.96
N ALA A 167 0.95 4.23 -10.40
CA ALA A 167 0.69 2.89 -9.89
C ALA A 167 1.93 1.98 -9.99
N ALA A 168 2.69 2.03 -11.08
CA ALA A 168 3.95 1.28 -11.18
C ALA A 168 4.95 1.70 -10.08
N THR A 169 5.06 2.98 -9.77
CA THR A 169 5.92 3.48 -8.68
C THR A 169 5.41 3.03 -7.30
N GLN A 170 4.10 3.06 -7.07
CA GLN A 170 3.50 2.52 -5.85
C GLN A 170 3.85 1.03 -5.66
N GLY A 171 3.74 0.23 -6.72
CA GLY A 171 4.11 -1.19 -6.71
C GLY A 171 5.58 -1.41 -6.38
N ALA A 172 6.48 -0.61 -6.94
CA ALA A 172 7.92 -0.70 -6.66
C ALA A 172 8.25 -0.38 -5.19
N TYR A 173 7.67 0.68 -4.62
CA TYR A 173 7.90 1.00 -3.21
C TYR A 173 7.21 0.03 -2.25
N LEU A 174 6.10 -0.58 -2.66
CA LEU A 174 5.50 -1.68 -1.89
C LEU A 174 6.42 -2.91 -1.87
N TRP A 175 7.01 -3.24 -3.03
CA TRP A 175 8.03 -4.29 -3.13
C TRP A 175 9.22 -4.02 -2.22
N GLU A 176 9.71 -2.77 -2.19
CA GLU A 176 10.80 -2.36 -1.31
C GLU A 176 10.40 -2.52 0.16
N SER A 177 9.21 -2.04 0.53
CA SER A 177 8.70 -2.12 1.90
C SER A 177 8.68 -3.57 2.41
N ILE A 178 8.10 -4.48 1.62
CA ILE A 178 7.98 -5.90 2.00
C ILE A 178 9.36 -6.55 2.11
N ASN A 179 10.21 -6.40 1.09
CA ASN A 179 11.51 -7.06 1.08
C ASN A 179 12.48 -6.46 2.11
N TYR A 180 12.35 -5.17 2.43
CA TYR A 180 13.06 -4.55 3.55
C TYR A 180 12.62 -5.14 4.89
N LEU A 181 11.31 -5.14 5.17
CA LEU A 181 10.78 -5.61 6.46
C LEU A 181 11.11 -7.09 6.70
N MET A 182 11.07 -7.90 5.64
CA MET A 182 11.41 -9.32 5.70
C MET A 182 12.91 -9.62 5.71
N GLY A 183 13.78 -8.62 5.51
CA GLY A 183 15.22 -8.82 5.42
C GLY A 183 15.68 -9.57 4.17
N ASN A 184 14.93 -9.46 3.07
CA ASN A 184 15.25 -10.09 1.78
C ASN A 184 16.14 -9.20 0.88
N VAL A 185 16.30 -7.91 1.22
CA VAL A 185 17.21 -6.97 0.54
C VAL A 185 18.64 -7.07 1.11
N GLY A 186 19.60 -6.36 0.52
CA GLY A 186 21.02 -6.51 0.87
C GLY A 186 21.71 -7.78 0.35
N GLY A 187 21.03 -8.61 -0.46
CA GLY A 187 21.58 -9.83 -1.09
C GLY A 187 21.30 -9.98 -2.58
N ASP A 188 21.21 -11.23 -3.04
CA ASP A 188 20.87 -11.58 -4.42
C ASP A 188 19.36 -11.45 -4.67
N TYR A 189 18.95 -10.91 -5.83
CA TYR A 189 17.55 -10.66 -6.16
C TYR A 189 16.67 -11.92 -6.13
N SER A 190 17.24 -13.11 -6.33
CA SER A 190 16.51 -14.40 -6.22
C SER A 190 15.98 -14.70 -4.81
N LYS A 191 16.41 -13.96 -3.79
CA LYS A 191 15.91 -14.11 -2.41
C LYS A 191 14.71 -13.22 -2.10
N THR A 192 14.43 -12.27 -3.00
CA THR A 192 13.30 -11.36 -2.85
C THR A 192 11.98 -12.03 -3.20
N VAL A 193 10.88 -11.39 -2.82
CA VAL A 193 9.52 -11.81 -3.17
C VAL A 193 8.93 -10.82 -4.17
N ALA A 194 8.10 -11.32 -5.08
CA ALA A 194 7.25 -10.51 -5.92
C ALA A 194 6.01 -10.05 -5.15
N VAL A 195 5.47 -8.90 -5.55
CA VAL A 195 4.28 -8.33 -4.95
C VAL A 195 3.23 -8.11 -6.02
N LEU A 196 2.04 -8.63 -5.76
CA LEU A 196 0.81 -8.35 -6.48
C LEU A 196 -0.12 -7.59 -5.55
N ASN A 197 -0.37 -6.34 -5.89
CA ASN A 197 -1.12 -5.42 -5.05
C ASN A 197 -2.39 -4.98 -5.75
N GLN A 198 -3.53 -5.11 -5.08
CA GLN A 198 -4.80 -4.63 -5.62
C GLN A 198 -5.29 -3.45 -4.78
N GLU A 199 -5.12 -2.24 -5.31
CA GLU A 199 -5.69 -1.02 -4.74
C GLU A 199 -7.12 -0.81 -5.26
N SER A 200 -7.76 0.29 -4.88
CA SER A 200 -9.14 0.61 -5.26
C SER A 200 -9.35 0.69 -6.77
N ALA A 201 -8.39 1.19 -7.56
CA ALA A 201 -8.58 1.37 -9.00
C ALA A 201 -7.47 0.85 -9.91
N SER A 202 -6.35 0.40 -9.34
CA SER A 202 -5.36 -0.32 -10.12
C SER A 202 -4.87 -1.56 -9.38
N VAL A 203 -4.43 -2.53 -10.17
CA VAL A 203 -3.61 -3.65 -9.68
C VAL A 203 -2.17 -3.41 -10.12
N GLN A 204 -1.19 -3.74 -9.29
CA GLN A 204 0.22 -3.61 -9.61
C GLN A 204 0.92 -4.96 -9.47
N MET A 205 1.91 -5.18 -10.34
CA MET A 205 2.89 -6.26 -10.21
C MET A 205 4.27 -5.63 -10.10
N ALA A 206 5.03 -6.01 -9.06
CA ALA A 206 6.41 -5.60 -8.90
C ALA A 206 7.31 -6.74 -8.45
N TYR A 207 8.46 -6.92 -9.11
CA TYR A 207 9.47 -7.91 -8.71
C TYR A 207 10.85 -7.58 -9.28
N ALA A 208 11.90 -8.06 -8.60
CA ALA A 208 13.26 -7.87 -9.06
C ALA A 208 13.63 -8.84 -10.20
N VAL A 209 14.36 -8.32 -11.19
CA VAL A 209 14.87 -9.06 -12.34
C VAL A 209 16.39 -9.00 -12.38
N SER A 210 17.00 -9.92 -13.14
CA SER A 210 18.45 -9.87 -13.39
C SER A 210 18.84 -8.60 -14.18
N ALA A 211 20.07 -8.14 -14.01
CA ALA A 211 20.62 -7.03 -14.81
C ALA A 211 20.53 -7.31 -16.33
N LYS A 212 20.65 -8.58 -16.74
CA LYS A 212 20.50 -8.98 -18.14
C LYS A 212 19.05 -8.82 -18.64
N ALA A 213 18.07 -9.22 -17.82
CA ALA A 213 16.67 -9.03 -18.15
C ALA A 213 16.30 -7.55 -18.22
N ALA A 214 16.79 -6.75 -17.26
CA ALA A 214 16.65 -5.31 -17.26
C ALA A 214 17.21 -4.64 -18.53
N ALA A 215 18.43 -5.02 -18.94
CA ALA A 215 19.08 -4.48 -20.14
C ALA A 215 18.35 -4.84 -21.44
N ASN A 216 17.59 -5.94 -21.45
CA ASN A 216 16.81 -6.39 -22.60
C ASN A 216 15.33 -5.99 -22.51
N ALA A 217 14.94 -5.20 -21.51
CA ALA A 217 13.55 -4.82 -21.32
C ALA A 217 13.05 -3.98 -22.51
N PRO A 218 11.84 -4.27 -23.02
CA PRO A 218 11.21 -3.44 -24.02
C PRO A 218 10.89 -2.06 -23.44
N LYS A 219 10.85 -1.05 -24.32
CA LYS A 219 10.33 0.26 -23.96
C LYS A 219 8.80 0.21 -23.91
N PHE A 220 8.20 0.87 -22.93
CA PHE A 220 6.74 0.99 -22.86
C PHE A 220 6.20 1.83 -24.04
N PRO A 221 5.13 1.40 -24.70
CA PRO A 221 4.40 2.24 -25.65
C PRO A 221 3.76 3.44 -24.93
N GLY A 222 4.44 4.59 -24.89
CA GLY A 222 4.00 5.77 -24.12
C GLY A 222 5.11 6.47 -23.34
N GLY A 223 6.27 5.82 -23.20
CA GLY A 223 7.49 6.42 -22.64
C GLY A 223 7.73 6.17 -21.15
N GLU A 224 6.86 5.42 -20.47
CA GLU A 224 7.14 4.90 -19.13
C GLU A 224 8.21 3.79 -19.18
N GLU A 225 8.89 3.54 -18.07
CA GLU A 225 9.87 2.46 -17.96
C GLU A 225 9.25 1.29 -17.20
N TYR A 226 9.26 0.09 -17.80
CA TYR A 226 8.89 -1.14 -17.09
C TYR A 226 9.90 -1.49 -15.98
N ILE A 227 11.15 -1.04 -16.13
CA ILE A 227 12.23 -1.35 -15.20
C ILE A 227 12.72 -0.06 -14.54
N THR A 228 12.74 -0.04 -13.21
CA THR A 228 13.38 1.02 -12.43
C THR A 228 14.55 0.47 -11.63
N ALA A 229 15.60 1.27 -11.46
CA ALA A 229 16.78 0.90 -10.67
C ALA A 229 16.67 1.49 -9.26
N HIS A 230 16.80 0.64 -8.25
CA HIS A 230 16.68 1.01 -6.83
C HIS A 230 17.96 0.63 -6.08
N HIS A 231 18.40 1.48 -5.16
CA HIS A 231 19.62 1.25 -4.37
C HIS A 231 19.27 1.03 -2.90
N ILE A 232 19.25 -0.24 -2.48
CA ILE A 232 18.73 -0.64 -1.17
C ILE A 232 19.80 -1.47 -0.44
N GLN A 233 20.16 -1.04 0.78
CA GLN A 233 21.17 -1.69 1.64
C GLN A 233 22.48 -2.03 0.88
N SER A 234 23.04 -1.04 0.18
CA SER A 234 24.28 -1.16 -0.62
C SER A 234 24.20 -2.03 -1.88
N ASN A 235 23.03 -2.55 -2.26
CA ASN A 235 22.83 -3.32 -3.49
C ASN A 235 21.93 -2.58 -4.49
N ASN A 236 22.19 -2.81 -5.77
CA ASN A 236 21.35 -2.33 -6.86
C ASN A 236 20.35 -3.43 -7.24
N TYR A 237 19.07 -3.08 -7.25
CA TYR A 237 17.99 -3.91 -7.76
C TYR A 237 17.41 -3.29 -9.02
N TYR A 238 17.10 -4.13 -10.01
CA TYR A 238 16.31 -3.74 -11.17
C TYR A 238 14.92 -4.29 -10.98
N LEU A 239 13.94 -3.41 -10.79
CA LEU A 239 12.57 -3.79 -10.49
C LEU A 239 11.74 -3.68 -11.75
N TYR A 240 11.20 -4.80 -12.20
CA TYR A 240 10.00 -4.75 -13.04
C TYR A 240 8.85 -4.23 -12.19
N SER A 241 8.17 -3.20 -12.67
CA SER A 241 6.92 -2.76 -12.07
C SER A 241 5.94 -2.30 -13.14
N HIS A 242 4.69 -2.71 -13.01
CA HIS A 242 3.62 -2.23 -13.87
C HIS A 242 2.31 -2.10 -13.10
N GLY A 243 1.59 -1.02 -13.37
CA GLY A 243 0.26 -0.75 -12.82
C GLY A 243 -0.80 -0.84 -13.92
N TYR A 244 -1.86 -1.58 -13.66
CA TYR A 244 -2.96 -1.84 -14.57
C TYR A 244 -4.19 -1.07 -14.08
N PHE A 245 -4.52 0.01 -14.77
CA PHE A 245 -5.73 0.80 -14.55
C PHE A 245 -6.70 0.56 -15.71
N PRO A 246 -8.03 0.44 -15.49
CA PRO A 246 -8.79 0.54 -14.24
C PRO A 246 -9.06 -0.84 -13.62
N PHE A 247 -8.03 -1.60 -13.26
CA PHE A 247 -8.16 -2.99 -12.79
C PHE A 247 -8.05 -3.16 -11.26
N GLY A 248 -8.37 -2.13 -10.47
CA GLY A 248 -8.43 -2.24 -9.01
C GLY A 248 -9.76 -2.81 -8.48
N ALA A 249 -9.85 -2.98 -7.16
CA ALA A 249 -10.98 -3.63 -6.48
C ALA A 249 -12.36 -3.03 -6.80
N TYR A 250 -12.46 -1.70 -6.93
CA TYR A 250 -13.71 -1.02 -7.23
C TYR A 250 -13.83 -0.64 -8.71
N SER A 251 -12.75 -0.17 -9.32
CA SER A 251 -12.78 0.27 -10.73
C SER A 251 -13.03 -0.90 -11.69
N VAL A 252 -12.58 -2.12 -11.37
CA VAL A 252 -12.77 -3.29 -12.24
C VAL A 252 -14.26 -3.61 -12.42
N ARG A 253 -15.09 -3.31 -11.40
CA ARG A 253 -16.55 -3.47 -11.52
C ARG A 253 -17.08 -2.65 -12.70
N THR A 254 -16.57 -1.44 -12.89
CA THR A 254 -16.93 -0.60 -14.04
C THR A 254 -16.47 -1.20 -15.37
N ALA A 255 -15.25 -1.73 -15.42
CA ALA A 255 -14.72 -2.37 -16.63
C ALA A 255 -15.60 -3.57 -17.03
N ILE A 256 -15.96 -4.43 -16.08
CA ILE A 256 -16.83 -5.60 -16.30
C ILE A 256 -18.26 -5.17 -16.69
N LEU A 257 -18.82 -4.14 -16.05
CA LEU A 257 -20.18 -3.67 -16.35
C LEU A 257 -20.29 -3.04 -17.74
N LYS A 258 -19.27 -2.32 -18.22
CA LYS A 258 -19.23 -1.74 -19.58
C LYS A 258 -19.43 -2.81 -20.67
N TYR A 259 -18.93 -4.04 -20.46
CA TYR A 259 -19.16 -5.15 -21.39
C TYR A 259 -20.61 -5.58 -21.52
N THR A 260 -21.41 -5.39 -20.47
CA THR A 260 -22.83 -5.75 -20.50
C THR A 260 -23.67 -4.71 -21.23
N ASN A 261 -23.13 -3.52 -21.54
CA ASN A 261 -23.79 -2.45 -22.30
C ASN A 261 -25.27 -2.22 -21.88
N ASP A 262 -25.48 -1.95 -20.58
CA ASP A 262 -26.79 -1.78 -19.93
C ASP A 262 -27.74 -3.00 -19.95
N SER A 263 -27.26 -4.14 -20.42
CA SER A 263 -27.96 -5.43 -20.37
C SER A 263 -27.74 -6.11 -19.01
N TYR A 264 -28.29 -7.32 -18.85
CA TYR A 264 -28.12 -8.10 -17.64
C TYR A 264 -26.68 -8.55 -17.43
N THR A 265 -26.21 -8.46 -16.19
CA THR A 265 -24.95 -9.05 -15.72
C THR A 265 -25.20 -10.33 -14.94
N TYR A 266 -24.34 -11.33 -15.16
CA TYR A 266 -24.32 -12.59 -14.42
C TYR A 266 -23.32 -12.57 -13.25
N CYS A 267 -22.71 -11.42 -12.98
CA CYS A 267 -21.71 -11.26 -11.92
C CYS A 267 -22.28 -10.73 -10.60
N VAL A 268 -23.57 -10.35 -10.57
CA VAL A 268 -24.20 -9.69 -9.43
C VAL A 268 -25.35 -10.54 -8.92
N THR A 269 -25.50 -10.57 -7.60
CA THR A 269 -26.55 -11.32 -6.91
C THR A 269 -27.95 -10.93 -7.40
N ASN A 270 -28.84 -11.93 -7.54
CA ASN A 270 -30.18 -11.73 -8.07
C ASN A 270 -30.98 -10.66 -7.29
N GLY A 271 -31.83 -9.94 -7.99
CA GLY A 271 -32.69 -8.88 -7.43
C GLY A 271 -31.98 -7.55 -7.17
N TYR A 272 -30.65 -7.49 -7.31
CA TYR A 272 -29.89 -6.27 -7.15
C TYR A 272 -29.89 -5.45 -8.45
N ASN A 273 -30.71 -4.39 -8.47
CA ASN A 273 -30.85 -3.47 -9.61
C ASN A 273 -30.65 -2.03 -9.13
N VAL A 274 -29.46 -1.49 -9.34
CA VAL A 274 -29.07 -0.16 -8.83
C VAL A 274 -28.24 0.60 -9.86
N GLN A 275 -27.93 1.86 -9.57
CA GLN A 275 -26.85 2.55 -10.26
C GLN A 275 -25.59 2.53 -9.38
N TYR A 276 -24.50 2.03 -9.94
CA TYR A 276 -23.19 2.06 -9.32
C TYR A 276 -22.51 3.38 -9.68
N ASN A 277 -22.29 4.26 -8.70
CA ASN A 277 -21.56 5.50 -8.89
C ASN A 277 -20.06 5.25 -8.70
N TYR A 278 -19.26 5.57 -9.70
CA TYR A 278 -17.81 5.57 -9.60
C TYR A 278 -17.25 6.88 -10.14
N TYR A 279 -16.74 7.72 -9.24
CA TYR A 279 -16.15 9.04 -9.57
C TYR A 279 -17.10 9.98 -10.36
N GLY A 280 -18.41 9.91 -10.09
CA GLY A 280 -19.42 10.76 -10.74
C GLY A 280 -20.05 10.12 -11.98
N GLU A 281 -19.47 9.04 -12.49
CA GLU A 281 -20.02 8.23 -13.58
C GLU A 281 -20.99 7.17 -13.03
N MET A 282 -22.17 7.07 -13.65
CA MET A 282 -23.24 6.17 -13.21
C MET A 282 -23.32 4.95 -14.12
N TYR A 283 -23.19 3.75 -13.53
CA TYR A 283 -23.25 2.48 -14.24
C TYR A 283 -24.53 1.73 -13.88
N ASN A 284 -25.31 1.32 -14.88
CA ASN A 284 -26.50 0.52 -14.63
C ASN A 284 -26.10 -0.91 -14.26
N VAL A 285 -26.45 -1.32 -13.04
CA VAL A 285 -26.27 -2.70 -12.58
C VAL A 285 -27.62 -3.39 -12.65
N ARG A 286 -27.75 -4.37 -13.54
CA ARG A 286 -28.97 -5.17 -13.69
C ARG A 286 -28.65 -6.65 -13.54
N ALA A 287 -28.96 -7.23 -12.38
CA ALA A 287 -28.77 -8.66 -12.17
C ALA A 287 -29.62 -9.47 -13.15
N ALA A 288 -29.03 -10.52 -13.74
CA ALA A 288 -29.76 -11.42 -14.62
C ALA A 288 -30.94 -12.08 -13.88
N PRO A 289 -32.11 -12.28 -14.54
CA PRO A 289 -33.27 -12.92 -13.90
C PRO A 289 -32.99 -14.34 -13.39
N SER A 290 -32.02 -15.04 -13.99
CA SER A 290 -31.54 -16.36 -13.56
C SER A 290 -30.60 -16.30 -12.35
N GLY A 291 -30.27 -15.11 -11.85
CA GLY A 291 -29.21 -14.90 -10.87
C GLY A 291 -27.81 -14.90 -11.49
N SER A 292 -26.81 -14.82 -10.61
CA SER A 292 -25.40 -14.89 -10.97
C SER A 292 -25.02 -16.27 -11.50
N SER A 293 -23.91 -16.34 -12.25
CA SER A 293 -23.35 -17.58 -12.78
C SER A 293 -21.85 -17.42 -12.90
N TYR A 294 -21.10 -18.36 -12.30
CA TYR A 294 -19.65 -18.34 -12.31
C TYR A 294 -19.09 -18.33 -13.75
N GLU A 295 -19.57 -19.23 -14.61
CA GLU A 295 -19.06 -19.39 -15.98
C GLU A 295 -19.34 -18.15 -16.83
N LYS A 296 -20.56 -17.61 -16.76
CA LYS A 296 -20.94 -16.42 -17.52
C LYS A 296 -20.28 -15.16 -16.97
N CYS A 297 -20.14 -15.05 -15.65
CA CYS A 297 -19.40 -13.94 -15.06
C CYS A 297 -17.93 -13.98 -15.45
N ARG A 298 -17.30 -15.16 -15.37
CA ARG A 298 -15.90 -15.34 -15.75
C ARG A 298 -15.66 -15.02 -17.23
N ALA A 299 -16.59 -15.37 -18.12
CA ALA A 299 -16.52 -14.94 -19.52
C ALA A 299 -16.48 -13.40 -19.66
N ASN A 300 -17.30 -12.67 -18.90
CA ASN A 300 -17.28 -11.21 -18.89
C ASN A 300 -15.95 -10.66 -18.35
N VAL A 301 -15.40 -11.27 -17.30
CA VAL A 301 -14.11 -10.87 -16.73
C VAL A 301 -12.96 -11.11 -17.71
N LEU A 302 -12.92 -12.27 -18.39
CA LEU A 302 -11.90 -12.57 -19.39
C LEU A 302 -11.90 -11.54 -20.51
N GLN A 303 -13.07 -11.09 -20.94
CA GLN A 303 -13.19 -10.00 -21.92
C GLN A 303 -12.71 -8.68 -21.33
N ALA A 304 -13.08 -8.36 -20.09
CA ALA A 304 -12.64 -7.14 -19.43
C ALA A 304 -11.12 -7.02 -19.29
N LEU A 305 -10.42 -8.14 -19.14
CA LEU A 305 -8.96 -8.18 -19.08
C LEU A 305 -8.27 -7.98 -20.44
N HIS A 306 -8.99 -8.03 -21.56
CA HIS A 306 -8.41 -7.98 -22.91
C HIS A 306 -7.24 -8.98 -23.09
N LEU A 307 -7.45 -10.25 -22.77
CA LEU A 307 -6.40 -11.27 -22.90
C LEU A 307 -5.95 -11.50 -24.36
N ASP A 308 -6.77 -11.09 -25.32
CA ASP A 308 -6.49 -11.11 -26.76
C ASP A 308 -5.86 -9.81 -27.28
N ALA A 309 -5.56 -8.85 -26.40
CA ALA A 309 -4.83 -7.64 -26.76
C ALA A 309 -3.50 -7.99 -27.44
N THR A 310 -3.14 -7.20 -28.46
CA THR A 310 -1.92 -7.47 -29.23
C THR A 310 -0.68 -7.31 -28.35
N CYS A 311 0.07 -8.41 -28.18
CA CYS A 311 1.35 -8.39 -27.51
C CYS A 311 2.46 -8.02 -28.50
N TYR A 312 3.03 -6.82 -28.36
CA TYR A 312 4.11 -6.32 -29.22
C TYR A 312 5.52 -6.78 -28.78
N VAL A 313 5.57 -7.60 -27.74
CA VAL A 313 6.79 -8.12 -27.10
C VAL A 313 6.69 -9.64 -26.98
N GLU A 314 7.71 -10.30 -26.43
CA GLU A 314 7.75 -11.77 -26.42
C GLU A 314 6.60 -12.42 -25.63
N ASN A 315 6.37 -11.94 -24.40
CA ASN A 315 5.31 -12.46 -23.54
C ASN A 315 4.62 -11.31 -22.80
N CYS A 316 3.29 -11.31 -22.83
CA CYS A 316 2.47 -10.33 -22.12
C CYS A 316 1.65 -11.01 -21.01
N THR A 317 1.16 -10.20 -20.09
CA THR A 317 0.11 -10.57 -19.14
C THR A 317 -1.24 -10.37 -19.82
N PHE A 318 -1.91 -9.26 -19.51
CA PHE A 318 -3.18 -8.86 -20.09
C PHE A 318 -3.09 -7.40 -20.53
N ASP A 319 -4.06 -6.96 -21.34
CA ASP A 319 -4.09 -5.61 -21.92
C ASP A 319 -2.80 -5.25 -22.71
N GLY A 320 -2.13 -6.25 -23.27
CA GLY A 320 -0.91 -6.08 -24.07
C GLY A 320 0.34 -5.69 -23.29
N ALA A 321 0.30 -5.72 -21.95
CA ALA A 321 1.43 -5.34 -21.11
C ALA A 321 2.51 -6.44 -21.05
N TRP A 322 3.78 -6.05 -21.18
CA TRP A 322 4.90 -6.97 -21.00
C TRP A 322 4.90 -7.59 -19.60
N ASN A 323 5.14 -8.90 -19.50
CA ASN A 323 5.11 -9.62 -18.21
C ASN A 323 6.37 -9.47 -17.34
N GLY A 324 7.40 -8.75 -17.83
CA GLY A 324 8.68 -8.55 -17.14
C GLY A 324 9.72 -9.66 -17.34
N GLY A 325 9.40 -10.71 -18.10
CA GLY A 325 10.32 -11.81 -18.42
C GLY A 325 10.48 -12.87 -17.31
N GLY A 326 9.86 -12.68 -16.15
CA GLY A 326 9.85 -13.64 -15.04
C GLY A 326 11.22 -13.84 -14.38
N GLY A 327 11.49 -15.08 -13.97
CA GLY A 327 12.74 -15.46 -13.30
C GLY A 327 12.61 -15.55 -11.77
N ALA A 328 13.75 -15.65 -11.09
CA ALA A 328 13.81 -16.03 -9.68
C ALA A 328 13.11 -15.03 -8.72
N GLY A 329 13.08 -13.74 -9.04
CA GLY A 329 12.36 -12.75 -8.24
C GLY A 329 10.83 -12.91 -8.25
N LEU A 330 10.29 -13.72 -9.17
CA LEU A 330 8.86 -14.07 -9.28
C LEU A 330 8.55 -15.46 -8.68
N GLU A 331 9.53 -16.12 -8.06
CA GLU A 331 9.34 -17.46 -7.49
C GLU A 331 8.35 -17.45 -6.33
N LYS A 332 8.46 -16.47 -5.43
CA LYS A 332 7.56 -16.27 -4.29
C LYS A 332 6.71 -15.03 -4.52
N ILE A 333 5.39 -15.16 -4.37
CA ILE A 333 4.43 -14.10 -4.69
C ILE A 333 3.62 -13.77 -3.43
N TYR A 334 3.58 -12.48 -3.11
CA TYR A 334 2.78 -11.90 -2.05
C TYR A 334 1.56 -11.19 -2.65
N LEU A 335 0.36 -11.54 -2.20
CA LEU A 335 -0.90 -10.90 -2.55
C LEU A 335 -1.29 -9.92 -1.44
N THR A 336 -1.48 -8.64 -1.76
CA THR A 336 -1.72 -7.59 -0.76
C THR A 336 -3.00 -6.81 -1.02
N ASN A 337 -3.46 -6.09 0.00
CA ASN A 337 -4.65 -5.22 -0.04
C ASN A 337 -5.89 -5.95 -0.58
N GLY A 338 -6.48 -5.51 -1.71
CA GLY A 338 -7.72 -6.07 -2.26
C GLY A 338 -7.72 -7.60 -2.36
N PHE A 339 -6.61 -8.21 -2.75
CA PHE A 339 -6.50 -9.67 -2.79
C PHE A 339 -6.64 -10.30 -1.40
N GLN A 340 -5.95 -9.75 -0.40
CA GLN A 340 -6.02 -10.23 0.98
C GLN A 340 -7.40 -9.97 1.59
N ASN A 341 -7.97 -8.78 1.37
CA ASN A 341 -9.29 -8.36 1.85
C ASN A 341 -10.40 -9.25 1.30
N THR A 342 -10.44 -9.46 -0.03
CA THR A 342 -11.41 -10.37 -0.65
C THR A 342 -11.23 -11.81 -0.14
N GLY A 343 -10.00 -12.21 0.20
CA GLY A 343 -9.76 -13.49 0.87
C GLY A 343 -10.30 -13.53 2.31
N ALA A 344 -10.23 -12.42 3.04
CA ALA A 344 -10.74 -12.32 4.42
C ALA A 344 -12.27 -12.32 4.46
N ASP A 345 -12.89 -11.63 3.50
CA ASP A 345 -14.35 -11.53 3.30
C ASP A 345 -15.04 -12.91 3.25
N VAL A 346 -14.36 -13.89 2.66
CA VAL A 346 -14.87 -15.28 2.53
C VAL A 346 -14.17 -16.29 3.45
N GLY A 347 -13.29 -15.82 4.34
CA GLY A 347 -12.61 -16.66 5.33
C GLY A 347 -11.46 -17.53 4.80
N ILE A 348 -10.91 -17.23 3.61
CA ILE A 348 -9.64 -17.81 3.13
C ILE A 348 -8.47 -17.26 3.97
N THR A 349 -8.50 -15.96 4.29
CA THR A 349 -7.50 -15.28 5.12
C THR A 349 -8.14 -14.71 6.38
N THR A 350 -7.33 -14.13 7.27
CA THR A 350 -7.82 -13.43 8.47
C THR A 350 -6.93 -12.25 8.80
N HIS A 351 -7.52 -11.11 9.16
CA HIS A 351 -6.78 -9.95 9.67
C HIS A 351 -6.14 -10.19 11.05
N SER A 352 -6.45 -11.31 11.72
CA SER A 352 -5.82 -11.69 12.99
C SER A 352 -4.42 -12.28 12.82
N LYS A 353 -4.04 -12.65 11.59
CA LYS A 353 -2.71 -13.17 11.26
C LYS A 353 -2.03 -12.22 10.28
N PRO A 354 -0.71 -12.03 10.36
CA PRO A 354 0.00 -11.16 9.42
C PRO A 354 -0.15 -11.59 7.95
N SER A 355 -0.08 -12.90 7.72
CA SER A 355 -0.21 -13.49 6.38
C SER A 355 -0.77 -14.92 6.44
N THR A 356 -1.20 -15.42 5.28
CA THR A 356 -1.75 -16.76 5.08
C THR A 356 -1.29 -17.31 3.73
N ASP A 357 -0.67 -18.49 3.74
CA ASP A 357 -0.36 -19.22 2.51
C ASP A 357 -1.62 -19.89 1.97
N LEU A 358 -1.86 -19.74 0.67
CA LEU A 358 -3.05 -20.26 -0.01
C LEU A 358 -2.73 -20.70 -1.44
N ARG A 359 -3.65 -21.46 -2.04
CA ARG A 359 -3.66 -21.76 -3.48
C ARG A 359 -4.79 -20.96 -4.13
N LEU A 360 -4.59 -20.53 -5.38
CA LEU A 360 -5.57 -19.70 -6.07
C LEU A 360 -6.91 -20.42 -6.31
N LEU A 361 -6.90 -21.75 -6.34
CA LEU A 361 -8.12 -22.58 -6.37
C LEU A 361 -9.09 -22.31 -5.19
N GLU A 362 -8.61 -21.80 -4.04
CA GLU A 362 -9.50 -21.40 -2.95
C GLU A 362 -10.38 -20.21 -3.36
N TYR A 363 -9.84 -19.21 -4.07
CA TYR A 363 -10.65 -18.10 -4.61
C TYR A 363 -11.68 -18.62 -5.62
N GLU A 364 -11.31 -19.55 -6.50
CA GLU A 364 -12.24 -20.15 -7.47
C GLU A 364 -13.40 -20.86 -6.78
N LYS A 365 -13.09 -21.66 -5.75
CA LYS A 365 -14.07 -22.39 -4.96
C LYS A 365 -15.08 -21.44 -4.33
N PHE A 366 -14.62 -20.37 -3.69
CA PHE A 366 -15.51 -19.39 -3.08
C PHE A 366 -16.24 -18.53 -4.11
N ALA A 367 -15.63 -18.25 -5.27
CA ALA A 367 -16.32 -17.61 -6.39
C ALA A 367 -17.53 -18.43 -6.84
N LYS A 368 -17.38 -19.75 -6.99
CA LYS A 368 -18.50 -20.66 -7.35
C LYS A 368 -19.60 -20.66 -6.29
N VAL A 369 -19.26 -20.60 -5.01
CA VAL A 369 -20.24 -20.50 -3.91
C VAL A 369 -20.97 -19.16 -3.96
N ALA A 370 -20.24 -18.05 -4.05
CA ALA A 370 -20.83 -16.70 -4.11
C ALA A 370 -21.72 -16.50 -5.34
N CYS A 371 -21.30 -17.00 -6.51
CA CYS A 371 -22.10 -16.95 -7.72
C CYS A 371 -23.28 -17.94 -7.72
N GLY A 372 -23.33 -18.89 -6.78
CA GLY A 372 -24.45 -19.80 -6.59
C GLY A 372 -25.53 -19.29 -5.62
N ALA A 373 -25.27 -18.17 -4.93
CA ALA A 373 -26.25 -17.56 -4.03
C ALA A 373 -27.45 -17.01 -4.83
N SER A 374 -28.63 -17.54 -4.55
CA SER A 374 -29.85 -17.24 -5.33
C SER A 374 -30.46 -15.89 -4.99
N THR A 375 -30.20 -15.36 -3.79
CA THR A 375 -30.71 -14.08 -3.30
C THR A 375 -29.65 -13.33 -2.48
N PHE A 376 -29.89 -12.04 -2.24
CA PHE A 376 -29.06 -11.24 -1.33
C PHE A 376 -28.99 -11.86 0.08
N GLU A 377 -30.11 -12.41 0.57
CA GLU A 377 -30.16 -13.00 1.90
C GLU A 377 -29.37 -14.32 1.98
N ASP A 378 -29.43 -15.14 0.92
CA ASP A 378 -28.57 -16.33 0.83
C ASP A 378 -27.09 -15.95 0.84
N ALA A 379 -26.71 -14.91 0.07
CA ALA A 379 -25.34 -14.42 0.06
C ALA A 379 -24.92 -13.90 1.44
N HIS A 380 -25.80 -13.16 2.15
CA HIS A 380 -25.50 -12.63 3.47
C HIS A 380 -25.35 -13.74 4.52
N ASN A 381 -26.18 -14.78 4.44
CA ASN A 381 -26.09 -15.94 5.32
C ASN A 381 -24.80 -16.74 5.10
N LEU A 382 -24.34 -16.85 3.85
CA LEU A 382 -23.07 -17.52 3.51
C LEU A 382 -21.85 -16.67 3.89
N PHE A 383 -21.95 -15.34 3.75
CA PHE A 383 -20.84 -14.40 3.90
C PHE A 383 -21.22 -13.23 4.83
N PRO A 384 -21.47 -13.48 6.12
CA PRO A 384 -21.96 -12.46 7.05
C PRO A 384 -20.94 -11.37 7.37
N SER A 385 -19.66 -11.62 7.12
CA SER A 385 -18.57 -10.66 7.34
C SER A 385 -18.44 -9.62 6.22
N VAL A 386 -19.05 -9.85 5.07
CA VAL A 386 -18.95 -8.95 3.92
C VAL A 386 -19.84 -7.73 4.12
N PRO A 387 -19.32 -6.50 3.92
CA PRO A 387 -20.14 -5.29 3.99
C PRO A 387 -21.36 -5.36 3.07
N LEU A 388 -22.53 -4.94 3.56
CA LEU A 388 -23.80 -5.03 2.81
C LEU A 388 -23.76 -4.31 1.45
N PHE A 389 -22.95 -3.27 1.32
CA PHE A 389 -22.77 -2.53 0.06
C PHE A 389 -21.95 -3.31 -0.98
N ASP A 390 -21.02 -4.15 -0.54
CA ASP A 390 -20.14 -4.95 -1.40
C ASP A 390 -20.70 -6.35 -1.68
N LEU A 391 -21.53 -6.88 -0.77
CA LEU A 391 -22.11 -8.22 -0.88
C LEU A 391 -22.75 -8.55 -2.25
N PRO A 392 -23.49 -7.64 -2.92
CA PRO A 392 -24.05 -7.90 -4.25
C PRO A 392 -23.00 -8.17 -5.33
N TYR A 393 -21.78 -7.65 -5.15
CA TYR A 393 -20.67 -7.73 -6.09
C TYR A 393 -19.69 -8.85 -5.74
N LEU A 394 -19.87 -9.56 -4.63
CA LEU A 394 -18.92 -10.57 -4.16
C LEU A 394 -18.62 -11.68 -5.20
N CYS A 395 -19.64 -12.11 -5.97
CA CYS A 395 -19.44 -13.02 -7.10
C CYS A 395 -18.49 -12.41 -8.15
N MET A 396 -18.74 -11.16 -8.56
CA MET A 396 -17.89 -10.42 -9.50
C MET A 396 -16.45 -10.33 -8.99
N ASP A 397 -16.26 -9.91 -7.74
CA ASP A 397 -14.95 -9.63 -7.17
C ASP A 397 -14.12 -10.90 -7.01
N LEU A 398 -14.71 -12.01 -6.54
CA LEU A 398 -14.01 -13.30 -6.43
C LEU A 398 -13.67 -13.90 -7.78
N VAL A 399 -14.60 -13.82 -8.75
CA VAL A 399 -14.34 -14.25 -10.13
C VAL A 399 -13.21 -13.42 -10.72
N TYR A 400 -13.21 -12.10 -10.49
CA TYR A 400 -12.14 -11.22 -10.92
C TYR A 400 -10.80 -11.59 -10.30
N VAL A 401 -10.72 -11.68 -8.97
CA VAL A 401 -9.47 -12.04 -8.26
C VAL A 401 -8.90 -13.34 -8.77
N TYR A 402 -9.71 -14.39 -8.91
CA TYR A 402 -9.23 -15.66 -9.46
C TYR A 402 -8.71 -15.50 -10.90
N THR A 403 -9.50 -14.85 -11.76
CA THR A 403 -9.24 -14.77 -13.20
C THR A 403 -8.03 -13.87 -13.50
N VAL A 404 -7.86 -12.75 -12.80
CA VAL A 404 -6.69 -11.88 -13.02
C VAL A 404 -5.41 -12.54 -12.54
N LEU A 405 -5.44 -13.29 -11.43
CA LEU A 405 -4.27 -14.00 -10.92
C LEU A 405 -3.86 -15.17 -11.84
N VAL A 406 -4.83 -15.94 -12.34
CA VAL A 406 -4.56 -17.14 -13.15
C VAL A 406 -4.41 -16.80 -14.62
N ASP A 407 -5.41 -16.19 -15.23
CA ASP A 407 -5.44 -15.93 -16.68
C ASP A 407 -4.69 -14.64 -17.04
N GLY A 408 -4.80 -13.59 -16.21
CA GLY A 408 -4.13 -12.31 -16.44
C GLY A 408 -2.63 -12.37 -16.18
N PHE A 409 -2.22 -12.79 -14.97
CA PHE A 409 -0.82 -12.87 -14.57
C PHE A 409 -0.16 -14.23 -14.87
N GLY A 410 -0.92 -15.21 -15.34
CA GLY A 410 -0.38 -16.53 -15.73
C GLY A 410 0.10 -17.37 -14.54
N ILE A 411 -0.42 -17.14 -13.33
CA ILE A 411 -0.01 -17.88 -12.13
C ILE A 411 -0.69 -19.25 -12.14
N ASP A 412 0.11 -20.32 -12.02
CA ASP A 412 -0.42 -21.68 -11.85
C ASP A 412 -1.40 -21.71 -10.66
N PRO A 413 -2.65 -22.15 -10.85
CA PRO A 413 -3.68 -22.08 -9.82
C PRO A 413 -3.37 -22.96 -8.59
N THR A 414 -2.48 -23.94 -8.76
CA THR A 414 -1.98 -24.81 -7.69
C THR A 414 -0.76 -24.23 -7.00
N LYS A 415 -0.10 -23.19 -7.53
CA LYS A 415 1.06 -22.57 -6.88
C LYS A 415 0.67 -22.03 -5.50
N LEU A 416 1.55 -22.25 -4.52
CA LEU A 416 1.40 -21.66 -3.20
C LEU A 416 1.83 -20.19 -3.28
N VAL A 417 0.94 -19.30 -2.86
CA VAL A 417 1.18 -17.85 -2.74
C VAL A 417 0.83 -17.41 -1.32
N THR A 418 1.33 -16.25 -0.91
CA THR A 418 1.10 -15.72 0.45
C THR A 418 0.23 -14.48 0.37
N ALA A 419 -0.98 -14.51 0.92
CA ALA A 419 -1.78 -13.30 1.10
C ALA A 419 -1.40 -12.62 2.42
N ALA A 420 -1.10 -11.32 2.42
CA ALA A 420 -0.54 -10.62 3.56
C ALA A 420 -1.18 -9.24 3.80
N ASP A 421 -1.54 -8.98 5.06
CA ASP A 421 -1.98 -7.67 5.57
C ASP A 421 -0.80 -6.94 6.24
N SER A 422 0.05 -7.71 6.94
CA SER A 422 1.27 -7.22 7.57
C SER A 422 2.42 -8.21 7.41
N VAL A 423 3.64 -7.72 7.54
CA VAL A 423 4.86 -8.55 7.53
C VAL A 423 5.64 -8.37 8.83
N PRO A 424 6.34 -9.43 9.29
CA PRO A 424 7.14 -9.34 10.51
C PRO A 424 8.34 -8.40 10.32
N TYR A 425 8.71 -7.69 11.38
CA TYR A 425 9.95 -6.93 11.49
C TYR A 425 10.43 -6.93 12.95
N GLY A 426 11.55 -7.62 13.21
CA GLY A 426 12.04 -7.83 14.57
C GLY A 426 11.04 -8.57 15.46
N ASP A 427 10.66 -7.96 16.57
CA ASP A 427 9.67 -8.46 17.53
C ASP A 427 8.23 -7.97 17.28
N SER A 428 8.00 -7.31 16.14
CA SER A 428 6.73 -6.68 15.78
C SER A 428 6.30 -7.06 14.36
N SER A 429 5.14 -6.58 13.92
CA SER A 429 4.69 -6.65 12.54
C SER A 429 4.26 -5.26 12.08
N MET A 430 4.47 -4.97 10.80
CA MET A 430 4.07 -3.69 10.21
C MET A 430 3.10 -3.95 9.06
N ARG A 431 2.06 -3.13 8.97
CA ARG A 431 1.12 -3.19 7.85
C ARG A 431 1.86 -2.90 6.55
N ILE A 432 1.50 -3.63 5.50
CA ILE A 432 2.10 -3.52 4.18
C ILE A 432 1.52 -2.29 3.48
N GLN A 433 2.36 -1.29 3.19
CA GLN A 433 2.04 -0.06 2.47
C GLN A 433 3.29 0.42 1.72
N TRP A 434 3.13 1.12 0.60
CA TRP A 434 4.26 1.64 -0.19
C TRP A 434 4.99 2.80 0.50
N ALA A 435 4.35 3.44 1.49
CA ALA A 435 4.88 4.62 2.17
C ALA A 435 6.25 4.38 2.81
N LEU A 436 6.51 3.18 3.33
CA LEU A 436 7.80 2.84 3.92
C LEU A 436 8.92 2.77 2.86
N GLY A 437 8.65 2.16 1.71
CA GLY A 437 9.61 2.04 0.60
C GLY A 437 10.01 3.42 0.09
N LEU A 438 9.04 4.32 -0.09
CA LEU A 438 9.35 5.71 -0.42
C LEU A 438 10.21 6.38 0.66
N ALA A 439 9.88 6.18 1.95
CA ALA A 439 10.68 6.73 3.03
C ALA A 439 12.12 6.17 3.07
N LEU A 440 12.30 4.90 2.74
CA LEU A 440 13.61 4.25 2.62
C LEU A 440 14.44 4.86 1.49
N GLU A 441 13.87 5.02 0.30
CA GLU A 441 14.56 5.63 -0.85
C GLU A 441 15.04 7.07 -0.56
N LEU A 442 14.24 7.84 0.18
CA LEU A 442 14.58 9.20 0.61
C LEU A 442 15.76 9.24 1.59
N ILE A 443 15.93 8.19 2.38
CA ILE A 443 16.95 8.10 3.43
C ILE A 443 18.20 7.35 2.96
N SER A 444 18.07 6.42 2.01
CA SER A 444 19.18 5.69 1.37
C SER A 444 19.93 6.58 0.38
N SER A 445 19.25 7.53 -0.24
CA SER A 445 19.84 8.59 -1.03
C SER A 445 20.71 9.48 -0.14
N ASN A 446 22.04 9.39 -0.26
CA ASN A 446 22.98 10.36 0.33
C ASN A 446 22.43 11.78 0.15
N HIS A 447 22.50 12.65 1.16
CA HIS A 447 21.86 13.98 1.20
C HIS A 447 21.98 14.84 -0.09
N THR A 448 22.98 14.59 -0.95
CA THR A 448 23.13 15.20 -2.27
C THR A 448 22.14 14.73 -3.34
N LYS A 449 21.51 13.55 -3.21
CA LYS A 449 20.51 12.97 -4.14
C LYS A 449 19.06 13.24 -3.76
N MET A 450 18.79 13.82 -2.59
CA MET A 450 17.43 14.26 -2.20
C MET A 450 16.87 15.37 -3.13
N GLN A 451 17.67 15.81 -4.11
CA GLN A 451 17.29 16.68 -5.23
C GLN A 451 16.65 15.93 -6.42
N ASP A 452 16.75 14.60 -6.52
CA ASP A 452 16.27 13.79 -7.67
C ASP A 452 14.87 13.17 -7.50
N ILE A 453 14.13 13.53 -6.44
CA ILE A 453 12.73 13.07 -6.21
C ILE A 453 11.78 13.57 -7.32
N THR A 454 12.19 14.55 -8.12
CA THR A 454 11.52 14.95 -9.36
C THR A 454 11.22 13.76 -10.29
N ASN A 455 12.02 12.69 -10.27
CA ASN A 455 11.76 11.48 -11.04
C ASN A 455 10.75 10.51 -10.37
N VAL A 456 10.50 10.65 -9.07
CA VAL A 456 9.57 9.78 -8.32
C VAL A 456 8.12 10.05 -8.71
N PHE A 457 7.80 11.32 -8.96
CA PHE A 457 6.46 11.79 -9.35
C PHE A 457 6.39 12.17 -10.83
N ALA A 458 7.28 11.63 -11.67
CA ALA A 458 7.21 11.87 -13.10
C ALA A 458 5.82 11.40 -13.61
N PRO A 459 5.03 12.27 -14.28
CA PRO A 459 3.66 11.94 -14.63
C PRO A 459 3.62 10.74 -15.58
N SER A 460 2.73 9.78 -15.29
CA SER A 460 2.34 8.74 -16.25
C SER A 460 1.75 9.42 -17.48
N ARG A 461 2.44 9.31 -18.63
CA ARG A 461 1.94 9.85 -19.91
C ARG A 461 0.73 9.08 -20.43
N THR A 462 0.51 7.89 -19.88
CA THR A 462 -0.52 6.95 -20.33
C THR A 462 -1.90 7.33 -19.80
N PHE A 463 -1.98 7.89 -18.57
CA PHE A 463 -3.26 8.31 -17.99
C PHE A 463 -3.91 9.49 -18.73
N VAL A 464 -3.09 10.41 -19.26
CA VAL A 464 -3.54 11.60 -20.01
C VAL A 464 -4.23 11.24 -21.34
N GLN A 465 -4.05 10.01 -21.84
CA GLN A 465 -4.70 9.55 -23.07
C GLN A 465 -5.96 8.69 -22.84
N ILE A 466 -6.19 8.23 -21.61
CA ILE A 466 -7.29 7.30 -21.27
C ILE A 466 -8.46 8.01 -20.59
N VAL A 467 -8.23 9.19 -19.98
CA VAL A 467 -9.27 10.03 -19.36
C VAL A 467 -9.84 11.04 -20.36
#